data_AF-A0A3T1B1S2-F1
#
_entry.id   AF-A0A3T1B1S2-F1
#
_cell.length_a   1.000
_cell.length_b   1.000
_cell.length_c   1.000
_cell.angle_alpha   90.00
_cell.angle_beta   90.00
_cell.angle_gamma   90.00
#
_symmetry.space_group_name_H-M   'P 1'
#
loop_
_entity.id
_entity.type
_entity.pdbx_description
1 polymer ?
#
loop_
_entity_poly.entity_id
_entity_poly.type
_entity_poly.pdbx_seq_one_letter_code
_entity_poly.pdbx_strand_id
1 'polypeptide(L)'
;MSSIITFFVAADDDSAAALAEGGPGEDLPSAGYGNFDVWTALAEWESLATDRSLMEIEEAGGAGVVSEGDDPVVLAFPASLTRALSTSDGPALELLAEQWIALRAEEDEDIDEELANDLLTDIAGLARTAVTAESALYVWVC
;
A
#
# COMPACT_ATOMS: atom_id res chain seq x y z
N MET A 1 -10.89 3.11 -17.22
CA MET A 1 -9.44 3.06 -17.44
C MET A 1 -8.89 2.17 -16.35
N SER A 2 -8.03 1.21 -16.68
CA SER A 2 -7.34 0.44 -15.64
C SER A 2 -6.17 1.26 -15.16
N SER A 3 -6.15 1.59 -13.87
CA SER A 3 -4.98 2.17 -13.21
C SER A 3 -3.99 1.06 -12.89
N ILE A 4 -2.70 1.34 -13.08
CA ILE A 4 -1.58 0.50 -12.66
C ILE A 4 -1.13 1.02 -11.30
N ILE A 5 -1.11 0.14 -10.31
CA ILE A 5 -0.72 0.44 -8.93
C ILE A 5 0.55 -0.36 -8.65
N THR A 6 1.67 0.30 -8.45
CA THR A 6 2.95 -0.36 -8.16
C THR A 6 3.45 0.05 -6.79
N PHE A 7 3.55 -0.93 -5.89
CA PHE A 7 4.20 -0.77 -4.59
C PHE A 7 5.71 -0.94 -4.76
N PHE A 8 6.52 -0.09 -4.16
CA PHE A 8 7.98 -0.16 -4.31
C PHE A 8 8.72 0.44 -3.11
N VAL A 9 9.95 -0.01 -2.89
CA VAL A 9 10.82 0.50 -1.82
C VAL A 9 11.76 1.57 -2.39
N ALA A 10 11.86 2.71 -1.70
CA ALA A 10 12.83 3.77 -1.99
C ALA A 10 13.44 4.33 -0.70
N ALA A 11 14.59 5.00 -0.83
CA ALA A 11 15.34 5.50 0.33
C ALA A 11 14.61 6.60 1.10
N ASP A 12 13.95 7.52 0.38
CA ASP A 12 13.30 8.71 0.90
C ASP A 12 12.27 9.28 -0.11
N ASP A 13 11.51 10.28 0.33
CA ASP A 13 10.42 10.89 -0.44
C ASP A 13 10.95 11.55 -1.73
N ASP A 14 12.13 12.17 -1.70
CA ASP A 14 12.76 12.79 -2.87
C ASP A 14 13.09 11.73 -3.93
N SER A 15 13.64 10.59 -3.51
CA SER A 15 13.96 9.46 -4.38
C SER A 15 12.71 8.83 -4.97
N ALA A 16 11.64 8.71 -4.19
CA ALA A 16 10.35 8.19 -4.66
C ALA A 16 9.66 9.16 -5.64
N ALA A 17 9.64 10.46 -5.34
CA ALA A 17 9.04 11.49 -6.17
C ALA A 17 9.73 11.58 -7.55
N ALA A 18 11.05 11.38 -7.62
CA ALA A 18 11.80 11.36 -8.88
C ALA A 18 11.36 10.24 -9.84
N LEU A 19 10.68 9.21 -9.34
CA LEU A 19 10.17 8.08 -10.15
C LEU A 19 8.75 8.33 -10.68
N ALA A 20 8.10 9.44 -10.36
CA ALA A 20 6.70 9.69 -10.75
C ALA A 20 6.47 9.61 -12.27
N GLU A 21 7.36 10.18 -13.09
CA GLU A 21 7.17 10.16 -14.56
C GLU A 21 7.48 8.80 -15.22
N GLY A 22 8.32 7.97 -14.58
CA GLY A 22 8.85 6.73 -15.19
C GLY A 22 8.42 5.43 -14.52
N GLY A 23 7.84 5.51 -13.31
CA GLY A 23 7.60 4.38 -12.42
C GLY A 23 8.89 3.82 -11.79
N PRO A 24 8.76 2.86 -10.85
CA PRO A 24 9.90 2.30 -10.11
C PRO A 24 10.85 1.38 -10.90
N GLY A 25 10.60 1.15 -12.20
CA GLY A 25 11.44 0.29 -13.05
C GLY A 25 11.55 -1.16 -12.56
N GLU A 26 12.47 -1.94 -13.16
CA GLU A 26 12.71 -3.36 -12.79
C GLU A 26 13.82 -3.50 -11.73
N ASP A 27 14.58 -2.44 -11.46
CA ASP A 27 15.73 -2.47 -10.56
C ASP A 27 15.35 -2.36 -9.08
N LEU A 28 14.13 -1.90 -8.78
CA LEU A 28 13.62 -1.76 -7.41
C LEU A 28 12.73 -2.93 -7.03
N PRO A 29 12.81 -3.41 -5.76
CA PRO A 29 11.82 -4.34 -5.22
C PRO A 29 10.43 -3.72 -5.35
N SER A 30 9.57 -4.33 -6.16
CA SER A 30 8.25 -3.81 -6.46
C SER A 30 7.23 -4.92 -6.70
N ALA A 31 5.96 -4.59 -6.48
CA ALA A 31 4.81 -5.45 -6.75
C ALA A 31 3.70 -4.63 -7.43
N GLY A 32 3.23 -5.10 -8.59
CA GLY A 32 2.29 -4.39 -9.44
C GLY A 32 0.90 -5.04 -9.43
N TYR A 33 -0.12 -4.23 -9.20
CA TYR A 33 -1.53 -4.60 -9.20
C TYR A 33 -2.34 -3.53 -9.93
N GLY A 34 -3.67 -3.67 -9.96
CA GLY A 34 -4.52 -2.64 -10.52
C GLY A 34 -5.98 -2.85 -10.18
N ASN A 35 -6.81 -1.91 -10.62
CA ASN A 35 -8.28 -1.95 -10.53
C ASN A 35 -8.87 -1.86 -9.11
N PHE A 36 -8.23 -1.16 -8.17
CA PHE A 36 -8.84 -0.77 -6.90
C PHE A 36 -8.44 0.67 -6.51
N ASP A 37 -9.22 1.28 -5.61
CA ASP A 37 -8.89 2.61 -5.08
C ASP A 37 -7.78 2.51 -4.03
N VAL A 38 -6.57 2.95 -4.38
CA VAL A 38 -5.40 2.77 -3.50
C VAL A 38 -5.46 3.65 -2.25
N TRP A 39 -6.06 4.85 -2.31
CA TRP A 39 -6.15 5.71 -1.13
C TRP A 39 -7.04 5.07 -0.08
N THR A 40 -8.18 4.57 -0.53
CA THR A 40 -9.15 3.91 0.34
C THR A 40 -8.58 2.60 0.87
N ALA A 41 -7.93 1.80 0.02
CA ALA A 41 -7.29 0.56 0.44
C ALA A 41 -6.19 0.80 1.50
N LEU A 42 -5.32 1.81 1.32
CA LEU A 42 -4.28 2.13 2.31
C LEU A 42 -4.88 2.55 3.66
N ALA A 43 -5.95 3.36 3.65
CA ALA A 43 -6.62 3.78 4.88
C ALA A 43 -7.28 2.59 5.59
N GLU A 44 -7.92 1.68 4.86
CA GLU A 44 -8.53 0.48 5.42
C GLU A 44 -7.52 -0.50 5.97
N TRP A 45 -6.46 -0.78 5.22
CA TRP A 45 -5.39 -1.65 5.69
C TRP A 45 -4.73 -1.07 6.94
N GLU A 46 -4.47 0.24 6.99
CA GLU A 46 -3.96 0.88 8.19
C GLU A 46 -4.95 0.75 9.35
N SER A 47 -6.25 0.95 9.11
CA SER A 47 -7.29 0.80 10.13
C SER A 47 -7.30 -0.60 10.71
N LEU A 48 -7.39 -1.61 9.83
CA LEU A 48 -7.46 -3.02 10.21
C LEU A 48 -6.17 -3.53 10.86
N ALA A 49 -5.00 -3.13 10.36
CA ALA A 49 -3.71 -3.60 10.86
C ALA A 49 -3.27 -2.92 12.16
N THR A 50 -3.83 -1.75 12.50
CA THR A 50 -3.43 -0.97 13.68
C THR A 50 -4.54 -0.80 14.73
N ASP A 51 -5.73 -1.37 14.48
CA ASP A 51 -6.94 -1.19 15.29
C ASP A 51 -7.33 0.29 15.48
N ARG A 52 -6.87 1.18 14.59
CA ARG A 52 -7.26 2.60 14.56
C ARG A 52 -8.50 2.77 13.71
N SER A 53 -9.35 3.73 14.04
CA SER A 53 -10.50 4.04 13.19
C SER A 53 -10.09 4.78 11.91
N LEU A 54 -10.85 4.61 10.83
CA LEU A 54 -10.66 5.37 9.59
C LEU A 54 -10.64 6.88 9.84
N MET A 55 -11.52 7.39 10.71
CA MET A 55 -11.55 8.80 11.10
C MET A 55 -10.22 9.27 11.71
N GLU A 56 -9.61 8.48 12.59
CA GLU A 56 -8.30 8.83 13.17
C GLU A 56 -7.16 8.83 12.14
N ILE A 57 -7.26 7.99 11.10
CA ILE A 57 -6.27 7.92 10.02
C ILE A 57 -6.42 9.13 9.10
N GLU A 58 -7.66 9.47 8.73
CA GLU A 58 -7.97 10.67 7.93
C GLU A 58 -7.57 11.96 8.66
N GLU A 59 -7.87 12.08 9.95
CA GLU A 59 -7.45 13.22 10.77
C GLU A 59 -5.93 13.34 10.90
N ALA A 60 -5.20 12.21 10.78
CA ALA A 60 -3.74 12.19 10.73
C ALA A 60 -3.17 12.52 9.33
N GLY A 61 -4.03 12.69 8.32
CA GLY A 61 -3.66 13.06 6.95
C GLY A 61 -3.59 11.90 5.95
N GLY A 62 -3.82 10.66 6.38
CA GLY A 62 -3.79 9.47 5.51
C GLY A 62 -2.46 9.27 4.76
N ALA A 63 -2.54 8.60 3.60
CA ALA A 63 -1.41 8.43 2.70
C ALA A 63 -1.08 9.77 2.01
N GLY A 64 0.12 10.31 2.28
CA GLY A 64 0.56 11.59 1.72
C GLY A 64 1.05 11.46 0.27
N VAL A 65 0.70 12.43 -0.58
CA VAL A 65 1.27 12.55 -1.93
C VAL A 65 2.67 13.16 -1.85
N VAL A 66 3.68 12.50 -2.43
CA VAL A 66 5.06 12.99 -2.46
C VAL A 66 5.49 13.50 -3.84
N SER A 67 4.76 13.14 -4.91
CA SER A 67 4.97 13.70 -6.24
C SER A 67 4.35 15.10 -6.39
N GLU A 68 4.95 15.95 -7.24
CA GLU A 68 4.43 17.32 -7.49
C GLU A 68 3.28 17.38 -8.52
N GLY A 69 3.06 16.30 -9.29
CA GLY A 69 2.05 16.23 -10.35
C GLY A 69 0.75 15.52 -9.94
N ASP A 70 -0.31 15.74 -10.74
CA ASP A 70 -1.63 15.12 -10.53
C ASP A 70 -1.77 13.71 -11.13
N ASP A 71 -0.94 13.34 -12.12
CA ASP A 71 -0.92 12.03 -12.77
C ASP A 71 0.35 11.85 -13.64
N PRO A 72 1.14 10.77 -13.49
CA PRO A 72 1.09 9.74 -12.45
C PRO A 72 1.44 10.31 -11.06
N VAL A 73 0.92 9.69 -10.00
CA VAL A 73 1.20 10.12 -8.62
C VAL A 73 2.03 9.10 -7.84
N VAL A 74 2.77 9.60 -6.85
CA VAL A 74 3.47 8.78 -5.86
C VAL A 74 2.94 9.10 -4.47
N LEU A 75 2.52 8.07 -3.76
CA LEU A 75 2.05 8.12 -2.39
C LEU A 75 3.10 7.54 -1.44
N ALA A 76 3.32 8.22 -0.32
CA ALA A 76 4.00 7.63 0.82
C ALA A 76 3.09 6.58 1.45
N PHE A 77 3.60 5.35 1.56
CA PHE A 77 2.88 4.29 2.25
C PHE A 77 2.95 4.56 3.77
N PRO A 78 1.84 4.48 4.53
CA PRO A 78 1.84 4.85 5.94
C PRO A 78 2.90 4.09 6.74
N ALA A 79 3.71 4.81 7.52
CA ALA A 79 4.80 4.21 8.29
C ALA A 79 4.28 3.24 9.37
N SER A 80 3.13 3.55 9.96
CA SER A 80 2.36 2.69 10.87
C SER A 80 1.99 1.36 10.20
N LEU A 81 1.41 1.41 9.01
CA LEU A 81 1.03 0.23 8.23
C LEU A 81 2.26 -0.57 7.79
N THR A 82 3.31 0.10 7.30
CA THR A 82 4.59 -0.54 6.95
C THR A 82 5.12 -1.34 8.12
N ARG A 83 5.13 -0.74 9.32
CA ARG A 83 5.59 -1.42 10.54
C ARG A 83 4.71 -2.60 10.90
N ALA A 84 3.39 -2.44 10.87
CA ALA A 84 2.45 -3.52 11.16
C ALA A 84 2.68 -4.72 10.23
N LEU A 85 2.64 -4.50 8.91
CA LEU A 85 2.83 -5.54 7.90
C LEU A 85 4.22 -6.19 7.95
N SER A 86 5.26 -5.42 8.29
CA SER A 86 6.62 -5.98 8.42
C SER A 86 6.74 -7.03 9.53
N THR A 87 5.86 -6.96 10.54
CA THR A 87 5.85 -7.85 11.70
C THR A 87 4.77 -8.93 11.65
N SER A 88 3.82 -8.83 10.72
CA SER A 88 2.74 -9.80 10.54
C SER A 88 3.27 -11.14 10.00
N ASP A 89 2.77 -12.23 10.58
CA ASP A 89 2.95 -13.59 10.08
C ASP A 89 1.81 -13.98 9.11
N GLY A 90 1.92 -15.16 8.50
CA GLY A 90 0.95 -15.65 7.51
C GLY A 90 -0.50 -15.60 8.01
N PRO A 91 -0.83 -16.17 9.18
CA PRO A 91 -2.18 -16.12 9.72
C PRO A 91 -2.70 -14.69 9.98
N ALA A 92 -1.84 -13.76 10.41
CA ALA A 92 -2.25 -12.36 10.59
C ALA A 92 -2.53 -11.67 9.25
N LEU A 93 -1.78 -11.99 8.19
CA LEU A 93 -2.01 -11.46 6.84
C LEU A 93 -3.28 -12.05 6.22
N GLU A 94 -3.53 -13.34 6.39
CA GLU A 94 -4.78 -14.01 5.96
C GLU A 94 -6.00 -13.35 6.63
N LEU A 95 -5.94 -13.14 7.95
CA LEU A 95 -7.01 -12.47 8.68
C LEU A 95 -7.21 -11.00 8.23
N LEU A 96 -6.14 -10.29 7.88
CA LEU A 96 -6.23 -8.95 7.33
C LEU A 96 -6.91 -8.96 5.95
N ALA A 97 -6.56 -9.92 5.09
CA ALA A 97 -7.17 -10.11 3.78
C ALA A 97 -8.67 -10.39 3.90
N GLU A 98 -9.05 -11.34 4.76
CA GLU A 98 -10.46 -11.71 5.02
C GLU A 98 -11.28 -10.50 5.48
N GLN A 99 -10.75 -9.71 6.42
CA GLN A 99 -11.44 -8.52 6.91
C GLN A 99 -11.58 -7.44 5.84
N TRP A 100 -10.56 -7.25 5.02
CA TRP A 100 -10.60 -6.27 3.94
C TRP A 100 -11.60 -6.69 2.84
N ILE A 101 -11.64 -7.96 2.45
CA ILE A 101 -12.63 -8.50 1.51
C ILE A 101 -14.04 -8.29 2.06
N ALA A 102 -14.28 -8.61 3.34
CA ALA A 102 -15.59 -8.44 3.96
C ALA A 102 -16.04 -6.98 3.94
N LEU A 103 -15.14 -6.04 4.25
CA LEU A 103 -15.40 -4.60 4.21
C LEU A 103 -15.75 -4.12 2.79
N ARG A 104 -15.03 -4.62 1.78
CA ARG A 104 -15.26 -4.27 0.37
C ARG A 104 -16.57 -4.83 -0.18
N ALA A 105 -16.94 -6.03 0.26
CA ALA A 105 -18.23 -6.63 -0.08
C ALA A 105 -19.42 -5.82 0.47
N GLU A 106 -19.27 -5.11 1.59
CA GLU A 106 -20.30 -4.18 2.10
C GLU A 106 -20.52 -2.97 1.17
N GLU A 107 -19.51 -2.61 0.38
CA GLU A 107 -19.53 -1.51 -0.60
C GLU A 107 -19.81 -2.00 -2.04
N ASP A 108 -20.34 -3.22 -2.20
CA ASP A 108 -20.61 -3.89 -3.49
C ASP A 108 -19.35 -4.11 -4.36
N GLU A 109 -18.16 -4.14 -3.75
CA GLU A 109 -16.89 -4.47 -4.40
C GLU A 109 -16.45 -5.91 -4.06
N ASP A 110 -16.43 -6.77 -5.08
CA ASP A 110 -15.98 -8.17 -4.94
C ASP A 110 -14.48 -8.28 -5.21
N ILE A 111 -13.71 -8.55 -4.16
CA ILE A 111 -12.27 -8.78 -4.24
C ILE A 111 -12.02 -10.28 -4.13
N ASP A 112 -11.30 -10.81 -5.12
CA ASP A 112 -10.90 -12.21 -5.12
C ASP A 112 -9.97 -12.52 -3.92
N GLU A 113 -10.27 -13.62 -3.22
CA GLU A 113 -9.58 -14.01 -1.99
C GLU A 113 -8.10 -14.35 -2.24
N GLU A 114 -7.79 -15.07 -3.32
CA GLU A 114 -6.42 -15.41 -3.69
C GLU A 114 -5.64 -14.13 -4.01
N LEU A 115 -6.24 -13.22 -4.79
CA LEU A 115 -5.65 -11.93 -5.12
C LEU A 115 -5.36 -11.08 -3.87
N ALA A 116 -6.29 -10.97 -2.93
CA ALA A 116 -6.11 -10.19 -1.71
C ALA A 116 -4.99 -10.74 -0.82
N ASN A 117 -4.91 -12.07 -0.70
CA ASN A 117 -3.86 -12.74 0.07
C ASN A 117 -2.48 -12.57 -0.56
N ASP A 118 -2.37 -12.76 -1.88
CA ASP A 118 -1.13 -12.56 -2.63
C ASP A 118 -0.67 -11.09 -2.51
N LEU A 119 -1.59 -10.14 -2.70
CA LEU A 119 -1.35 -8.71 -2.56
C LEU A 119 -0.75 -8.35 -1.19
N LEU A 120 -1.42 -8.73 -0.10
CA LEU A 120 -0.95 -8.39 1.24
C LEU A 120 0.33 -9.13 1.62
N THR A 121 0.54 -10.35 1.11
CA THR A 121 1.78 -11.12 1.32
C THR A 121 2.97 -10.45 0.65
N ASP A 122 2.82 -10.04 -0.60
CA ASP A 122 3.87 -9.35 -1.36
C ASP A 122 4.20 -7.99 -0.75
N ILE A 123 3.18 -7.20 -0.40
CA ILE A 123 3.35 -5.91 0.29
C ILE A 123 4.05 -6.11 1.65
N ALA A 124 3.69 -7.13 2.42
CA ALA A 124 4.39 -7.43 3.67
C ALA A 124 5.86 -7.82 3.44
N GLY A 125 6.17 -8.49 2.32
CA GLY A 125 7.54 -8.73 1.86
C GLY A 125 8.31 -7.45 1.56
N LEU A 126 7.68 -6.51 0.86
CA LEU A 126 8.25 -5.18 0.60
C LEU A 126 8.43 -4.37 1.88
N ALA A 127 7.46 -4.41 2.80
CA ALA A 127 7.53 -3.74 4.10
C ALA A 127 8.70 -4.27 4.95
N ARG A 128 8.92 -5.59 4.98
CA ARG A 128 10.10 -6.20 5.63
C ARG A 128 11.41 -5.72 4.99
N THR A 129 11.42 -5.61 3.67
CA THR A 129 12.59 -5.11 2.92
C THR A 129 12.88 -3.65 3.27
N ALA A 130 11.86 -2.79 3.25
CA ALA A 130 11.98 -1.37 3.61
C ALA A 130 12.52 -1.19 5.03
N VAL A 131 11.94 -1.89 6.02
CA VAL A 131 12.39 -1.82 7.42
C VAL A 131 13.83 -2.31 7.59
N THR A 132 14.22 -3.40 6.92
CA THR A 132 15.58 -3.95 7.01
C THR A 132 16.62 -3.04 6.36
N ALA A 133 16.24 -2.35 5.29
CA ALA A 133 17.10 -1.44 4.53
C ALA A 133 17.07 0.01 5.04
N GLU A 134 16.41 0.28 6.19
CA GLU A 134 16.20 1.63 6.73
C GLU A 134 15.59 2.59 5.68
N SER A 135 14.72 2.05 4.83
CA SER A 135 14.07 2.70 3.70
C SER A 135 12.55 2.80 3.94
N ALA A 136 11.80 3.37 3.00
CA ALA A 136 10.35 3.51 3.08
C ALA A 136 9.65 2.83 1.89
N LEU A 137 8.37 2.50 2.11
CA LEU A 137 7.50 1.93 1.09
C LEU A 137 6.68 3.06 0.46
N TYR A 138 6.46 2.95 -0.85
CA TYR A 138 5.74 3.93 -1.64
C TYR A 138 4.80 3.23 -2.63
N VAL A 139 3.84 3.99 -3.16
CA VAL A 139 2.91 3.51 -4.18
C VAL A 139 2.89 4.47 -5.34
N TRP A 140 3.15 3.96 -6.54
CA TRP A 140 3.05 4.70 -7.80
C TRP A 140 1.74 4.33 -8.50
N VAL A 141 1.00 5.32 -8.99
CA VAL A 141 -0.31 5.15 -9.64
C VAL A 141 -0.32 5.88 -10.98
N CYS A 142 -0.69 5.19 -12.05
CA CYS A 142 -0.77 5.68 -13.43
C CYS A 142 -2.00 5.13 -14.16
#